data_AF-A0A812V081-F1
#
_entry.id   AF-A0A812V081-F1
#
_cell.length_a   1.000
_cell.length_b   1.000
_cell.length_c   1.000
_cell.angle_alpha   90.00
_cell.angle_beta   90.00
_cell.angle_gamma   90.00
#
_symmetry.space_group_name_H-M   'P 1'
#
loop_
_entity.id
_entity.type
_entity.pdbx_description
1 polymer ?
#
loop_
_entity_poly.entity_id
_entity_poly.type
_entity_poly.pdbx_seq_one_letter_code
_entity_poly.pdbx_strand_id
1 'polypeptide(L)'
;MFSRSGLGHDTAWVITGGGGGVTAEMLPSNNGQDDAYGFMDMVISLEKIEITAISHGGVERSKTTVYPRLKPSPFLSQCSALPPAQTLLKG
;
A
#
# COMPACT_ATOMS: atom_id res chain seq x y z
N MET A 1 -1.91 -14.97 2.20
CA MET A 1 -0.51 -15.31 2.59
C MET A 1 0.40 -14.38 1.80
N PHE A 2 0.95 -13.34 2.43
CA PHE A 2 1.77 -12.33 1.74
C PHE A 2 3.21 -12.44 2.19
N SER A 3 4.11 -12.66 1.23
CA SER A 3 5.56 -12.85 1.43
C SER A 3 6.25 -11.51 1.56
N ARG A 4 7.09 -11.36 2.59
CA ARG A 4 7.90 -10.16 2.87
C ARG A 4 9.36 -10.41 2.47
N SER A 5 9.81 -9.80 1.38
CA SER A 5 11.21 -9.40 1.18
C SER A 5 11.36 -8.53 -0.08
N GLY A 6 11.91 -7.32 0.10
CA GLY A 6 12.37 -6.46 -1.00
C GLY A 6 12.11 -4.96 -0.78
N LEU A 7 13.18 -4.17 -0.89
CA LEU A 7 13.11 -2.71 -0.99
C LEU A 7 12.15 -2.32 -2.13
N GLY A 8 10.99 -1.76 -1.78
CA GLY A 8 9.97 -1.28 -2.73
C GLY A 8 8.64 -2.05 -2.74
N HIS A 9 8.52 -3.16 -2.01
CA HIS A 9 7.37 -4.07 -2.09
C HIS A 9 6.26 -3.74 -1.07
N ASP A 10 6.59 -2.99 -0.01
CA ASP A 10 5.68 -2.59 1.07
C ASP A 10 5.31 -1.09 0.96
N THR A 11 5.21 -0.55 -0.26
CA THR A 11 4.70 0.82 -0.47
C THR A 11 3.28 0.72 -1.00
N ALA A 12 2.33 1.43 -0.41
CA ALA A 12 0.98 1.50 -0.94
C ALA A 12 0.97 2.34 -2.21
N TRP A 13 0.37 1.80 -3.28
CA TRP A 13 0.17 2.50 -4.55
C TRP A 13 -1.32 2.74 -4.74
N VAL A 14 -1.68 3.95 -5.13
CA VAL A 14 -3.07 4.33 -5.43
C VAL A 14 -3.14 4.67 -6.91
N ILE A 15 -3.98 3.95 -7.64
CA ILE A 15 -4.30 4.25 -9.03
C ILE A 15 -5.61 5.02 -9.01
N THR A 16 -5.53 6.32 -9.30
CA THR A 16 -6.70 7.22 -9.32
C THR A 16 -7.31 7.36 -10.71
N GLY A 17 -6.69 6.72 -11.72
CA GLY A 17 -7.07 6.79 -13.12
C GLY A 17 -8.16 5.78 -13.49
N GLY A 18 -9.41 6.11 -13.17
CA GLY A 18 -10.62 5.50 -13.74
C GLY A 18 -11.54 6.51 -14.44
N GLY A 19 -11.20 7.80 -14.34
CA GLY A 19 -12.06 8.97 -14.57
C GLY A 19 -12.60 9.18 -15.98
N GLY A 20 -13.30 8.20 -16.54
CA GLY A 20 -14.22 8.28 -17.69
C GLY A 20 -13.70 8.97 -18.97
N GLY A 21 -12.40 9.27 -19.06
CA GLY A 21 -11.80 9.93 -20.23
C GLY A 21 -12.02 9.12 -21.50
N VAL A 22 -11.70 9.69 -22.66
CA VAL A 22 -11.96 9.08 -23.99
C VAL A 22 -11.40 7.66 -24.17
N THR A 23 -10.48 7.24 -23.29
CA THR A 23 -9.84 5.91 -23.26
C THR A 23 -10.34 4.99 -22.13
N ALA A 24 -11.40 5.35 -21.41
CA ALA A 24 -11.94 4.52 -20.34
C ALA A 24 -12.64 3.27 -20.91
N GLU A 25 -12.46 2.13 -20.26
CA GLU A 25 -13.09 0.86 -20.68
C GLU A 25 -14.60 0.84 -20.41
N MET A 26 -15.08 1.70 -19.50
CA MET A 26 -16.48 1.77 -19.08
C MET A 26 -17.08 3.13 -19.46
N LEU A 27 -18.28 3.10 -20.04
CA LEU A 27 -19.07 4.29 -20.26
C LEU A 27 -19.60 4.81 -18.91
N PRO A 28 -19.40 6.09 -18.60
CA PRO A 28 -19.93 6.67 -17.37
C PRO A 28 -21.45 6.73 -17.44
N SER A 29 -22.10 6.38 -16.33
CA SER A 29 -23.52 6.61 -16.11
C SER A 29 -23.75 8.06 -15.70
N ASN A 30 -24.79 8.67 -16.24
CA ASN A 30 -25.15 10.06 -15.93
C ASN A 30 -25.52 10.30 -14.46
N ASN A 31 -25.88 9.25 -13.72
CA ASN A 31 -26.26 9.34 -12.31
C ASN A 31 -25.08 9.09 -11.35
N GLY A 32 -23.87 8.86 -11.87
CA GLY A 32 -22.67 8.57 -11.06
C GLY A 32 -22.75 7.32 -10.21
N GLN A 33 -23.66 6.40 -10.57
CA GLN A 33 -23.75 5.07 -9.99
C GLN A 33 -22.83 4.05 -10.70
N ASP A 34 -21.77 4.53 -11.37
CA ASP A 34 -20.62 3.75 -11.86
C ASP A 34 -19.31 4.03 -11.10
N ASP A 35 -18.26 3.29 -11.47
CA ASP A 35 -16.88 3.45 -10.99
C ASP A 35 -15.96 4.08 -12.05
N ALA A 36 -16.52 4.76 -13.05
CA ALA A 36 -15.76 5.45 -14.10
C ALA A 36 -15.32 6.83 -13.58
N TYR A 37 -16.20 7.83 -13.55
CA TYR A 37 -15.81 9.17 -13.09
C TYR A 37 -15.85 9.31 -11.57
N GLY A 38 -14.77 9.85 -10.99
CA GLY A 38 -14.66 10.11 -9.56
C GLY A 38 -13.39 10.87 -9.15
N PHE A 39 -13.24 11.08 -7.85
CA PHE A 39 -12.07 11.67 -7.22
C PHE A 39 -11.66 10.86 -5.98
N MET A 40 -10.43 11.05 -5.52
CA MET A 40 -9.95 10.45 -4.27
C MET A 40 -9.86 11.51 -3.18
N ASP A 41 -10.44 11.23 -2.03
CA ASP A 41 -10.25 11.97 -0.81
C ASP A 41 -9.21 11.25 0.06
N MET A 42 -8.27 12.00 0.65
CA MET A 42 -7.19 11.42 1.45
C MET A 42 -7.01 12.20 2.75
N VAL A 43 -7.14 11.49 3.86
CA VAL A 43 -6.87 12.02 5.20
C VAL A 43 -5.58 11.41 5.71
N ILE A 44 -4.57 12.25 5.91
CA ILE A 44 -3.23 11.84 6.35
C ILE A 44 -3.06 12.24 7.82
N SER A 45 -2.67 11.26 8.65
CA SER A 45 -2.35 11.45 10.05
C SER A 45 -1.03 10.75 10.40
N LEU A 46 -0.54 10.97 11.63
CA LEU A 46 0.66 10.29 12.13
C LEU A 46 0.48 8.76 12.19
N GLU A 47 -0.75 8.31 12.46
CA GLU A 47 -1.06 6.91 12.74
C GLU A 47 -1.47 6.12 11.50
N LYS A 48 -2.05 6.81 10.51
CA LYS A 48 -2.63 6.18 9.31
C LYS A 48 -2.89 7.19 8.20
N ILE A 49 -3.05 6.64 6.99
CA ILE A 49 -3.59 7.33 5.82
C ILE A 49 -4.93 6.66 5.51
N GLU A 50 -6.01 7.43 5.50
CA GLU A 50 -7.31 6.99 4.97
C GLU A 50 -7.46 7.50 3.53
N ILE A 51 -7.82 6.60 2.61
CA ILE A 51 -8.03 6.90 1.20
C ILE A 51 -9.45 6.47 0.85
N THR A 52 -10.25 7.41 0.36
CA THR A 52 -11.65 7.18 -0.02
C THR A 52 -11.82 7.52 -1.50
N ALA A 53 -12.31 6.57 -2.28
CA ALA A 53 -12.71 6.79 -3.66
C ALA A 53 -14.18 7.21 -3.71
N ILE A 54 -14.47 8.34 -4.33
CA ILE A 54 -15.82 8.92 -4.40
C ILE A 54 -16.17 9.09 -5.88
N SER A 55 -17.30 8.57 -6.31
CA SER A 55 -17.79 8.77 -7.68
C SER A 55 -18.20 10.23 -7.90
N HIS A 56 -18.31 10.66 -9.16
CA HIS A 56 -18.80 12.00 -9.49
C HIS A 56 -20.25 12.25 -9.04
N GLY A 57 -21.01 11.19 -8.79
CA GLY A 57 -22.34 11.25 -8.19
C GLY A 57 -22.32 11.42 -6.66
N GLY A 58 -21.13 11.51 -6.04
CA GLY A 58 -20.96 11.67 -4.59
C GLY A 58 -21.06 10.37 -3.80
N VAL A 59 -20.94 9.21 -4.45
CA VAL A 59 -21.07 7.90 -3.79
C VAL A 59 -19.69 7.38 -3.41
N GLU A 60 -19.51 6.97 -2.14
CA GLU A 60 -18.31 6.26 -1.71
C GLU A 60 -18.22 4.88 -2.38
N ARG A 61 -17.11 4.63 -3.07
CA ARG A 61 -16.86 3.39 -3.84
C ARG A 61 -15.89 2.46 -3.15
N SER A 62 -14.88 3.03 -2.52
CA SER A 62 -13.85 2.27 -1.83
C SER A 62 -13.28 3.09 -0.70
N LYS A 63 -12.93 2.42 0.39
CA LYS A 63 -12.23 3.01 1.52
C LYS A 63 -11.11 2.09 1.96
N THR A 64 -9.90 2.61 1.94
CA THR A 64 -8.68 1.87 2.32
C THR A 64 -7.94 2.63 3.40
N THR A 65 -7.47 1.91 4.43
CA THR A 65 -6.61 2.47 5.48
C THR A 65 -5.22 1.87 5.37
N VAL A 66 -4.21 2.73 5.28
CA VAL A 66 -2.79 2.36 5.21
C VAL A 66 -2.12 2.75 6.52
N TYR A 67 -1.39 1.80 7.11
CA TYR A 67 -0.67 2.01 8.37
C TYR A 67 0.83 2.21 8.14
N PRO A 68 1.52 2.99 9.00
CA PRO A 68 2.96 3.13 8.99
C PRO A 68 3.67 1.79 9.11
N ARG A 69 4.80 1.66 8.39
CA ARG A 69 5.67 0.49 8.53
C ARG A 69 6.36 0.52 9.88
N LEU A 70 6.38 -0.64 10.56
CA LEU A 70 7.27 -0.86 11.68
C LEU A 70 8.71 -0.74 11.18
N LYS A 71 9.51 0.13 11.80
CA LYS A 71 10.95 0.18 11.53
C LYS A 71 11.55 -1.18 11.93
N PRO A 72 12.39 -1.80 11.10
CA PRO A 72 13.11 -3.00 11.52
C PRO A 72 13.92 -2.68 12.78
N SER A 73 13.77 -3.50 13.82
CA SER A 73 14.57 -3.37 15.04
C SER A 73 16.05 -3.58 14.69
N PRO A 74 16.96 -2.67 15.10
CA PRO A 74 18.38 -2.85 14.84
C PRO A 74 18.97 -4.09 15.52
N PHE A 75 18.27 -4.67 16.50
CA PHE A 75 18.77 -5.78 17.31
C PHE A 75 18.71 -7.14 16.60
N LEU A 76 17.75 -7.34 15.67
CA LEU A 76 17.61 -8.62 14.96
C LEU A 76 18.46 -8.71 13.68
N SER A 77 19.06 -7.61 13.25
CA SER A 77 19.93 -7.57 12.06
C SER A 77 21.35 -8.12 12.30
N GLN A 78 21.72 -8.40 13.56
CA GLN A 78 23.06 -8.89 13.93
C GLN A 78 23.19 -10.41 14.07
N CYS A 79 22.08 -11.16 14.14
CA CYS A 79 22.12 -12.60 14.45
C CYS A 79 22.57 -13.48 13.25
N SER A 80 22.46 -12.99 12.02
CA SER A 80 22.85 -13.76 10.82
C SER A 80 24.35 -13.74 10.53
N ALA A 81 25.16 -13.05 11.34
CA ALA A 81 26.60 -12.88 11.12
C ALA A 81 27.45 -13.66 12.15
N LEU A 82 26.91 -14.66 12.85
CA LEU A 82 27.73 -15.53 13.69
C LEU A 82 28.69 -16.33 12.80
N PRO A 83 30.03 -16.13 12.90
CA PRO A 83 30.97 -16.99 12.21
C PRO A 83 30.82 -18.42 12.74
N PRO A 84 31.02 -19.46 11.89
CA PRO A 84 30.97 -20.84 12.36
C PRO A 84 32.01 -21.03 13.47
N ALA A 85 31.58 -21.70 14.54
CA ALA A 85 32.39 -21.99 15.72
C ALA A 85 33.75 -22.55 15.30
N GLN A 86 34.84 -21.83 15.60
CA GLN A 86 36.19 -22.33 15.38
C GLN A 86 36.42 -23.48 16.36
N THR A 87 36.54 -24.70 15.82
CA THR A 87 36.94 -25.89 16.57
C THR A 87 38.32 -25.66 17.18
N LEU A 88 38.34 -25.47 18.50
CA LEU A 88 39.53 -25.31 19.31
C LEU A 88 40.23 -26.67 19.43
N LEU A 89 41.15 -26.96 18.51
CA LEU A 89 42.08 -28.08 18.66
C LEU A 89 43.05 -27.73 19.80
N LYS A 90 42.83 -28.37 20.96
CA LYS A 90 43.80 -28.45 22.05
C LYS A 90 45.02 -29.23 21.56
N GLY A 91 46.21 -28.71 21.87
CA GLY A 91 47.50 -29.36 21.62
C GLY A 91 47.77 -30.59 22.46
#